data_AF-A0A146FII1-F1
#
_entry.id   AF-A0A146FII1-F1
#
_cell.length_a   1.000
_cell.length_b   1.000
_cell.length_c   1.000
_cell.angle_alpha   90.00
_cell.angle_beta   90.00
_cell.angle_gamma   90.00
#
_symmetry.space_group_name_H-M   'P 1'
#
loop_
_entity.id
_entity.type
_entity.pdbx_description
1 polymer ?
#
loop_
_entity_poly.entity_id
_entity_poly.type
_entity_poly.pdbx_seq_one_letter_code
_entity_poly.pdbx_strand_id
1 'polypeptide(L)'
;MAPTESSILGNFLLSPAPLPTIMSLQQFTELFPKRLRSHPHIRALYRELQELRENDMDLVNGNIDKEVRQGETQKAELRKSVTKTGVDGLSSSDQREMDMDVQLFGQTSSSDYHSPSSLLDAMEKAISDIDRQVSETDEEATAILTMLNNTVGEMSDLRYGKMQGPAGTSGEDMVNEAIRGLGHLEDACYRTNNLPACSSCIGQMPQSNTAARVHTLCKTNVLQLGKASASLD
;
A
#
# COMPACT_ATOMS: atom_id res chain seq x y z
N MET A 1 -27.62 5.02 -7.69
CA MET A 1 -27.47 5.11 -9.16
C MET A 1 -27.21 6.57 -9.49
N ALA A 2 -26.07 6.91 -10.09
CA ALA A 2 -25.78 8.29 -10.48
C ALA A 2 -26.67 8.69 -11.68
N PRO A 3 -27.19 9.93 -11.74
CA PRO A 3 -28.06 10.37 -12.83
C PRO A 3 -27.32 10.37 -14.17
N THR A 4 -28.02 9.98 -15.24
CA THR A 4 -27.48 10.02 -16.61
C THR A 4 -27.45 11.44 -17.15
N GLU A 5 -26.54 11.73 -18.08
CA GLU A 5 -26.42 13.06 -18.71
C GLU A 5 -27.73 13.52 -19.35
N SER A 6 -28.43 12.63 -20.08
CA SER A 6 -29.76 12.89 -20.63
C SER A 6 -30.76 13.31 -19.55
N SER A 7 -30.72 12.67 -18.37
CA SER A 7 -31.58 13.04 -17.25
C SER A 7 -31.20 14.39 -16.65
N ILE A 8 -29.90 14.71 -16.56
CA ILE A 8 -29.42 16.00 -16.05
C ILE A 8 -29.84 17.13 -17.00
N LEU A 9 -29.51 17.00 -18.28
CA LEU A 9 -29.80 18.00 -19.31
C LEU A 9 -31.32 18.18 -19.49
N GLY A 10 -32.08 17.08 -19.54
CA GLY A 10 -33.54 17.12 -19.64
C GLY A 10 -34.18 17.81 -18.44
N ASN A 11 -33.76 17.47 -17.21
CA ASN A 11 -34.31 18.10 -16.01
C ASN A 11 -33.95 19.59 -15.92
N PHE A 12 -32.73 19.97 -16.29
CA PHE A 12 -32.29 21.35 -16.18
C PHE A 12 -32.90 22.25 -17.27
N LEU A 13 -32.97 21.75 -18.51
CA LEU A 13 -33.35 22.57 -19.66
C LEU A 13 -34.83 22.46 -20.02
N LEU A 14 -35.47 21.30 -19.84
CA LEU A 14 -36.85 21.06 -20.30
C LEU A 14 -37.90 21.14 -19.18
N SER A 15 -37.56 20.74 -17.95
CA SER A 15 -38.52 20.79 -16.82
C SER A 15 -39.07 22.20 -16.52
N PRO A 16 -38.24 23.27 -16.49
CA PRO A 16 -38.75 24.63 -16.31
C PRO A 16 -39.19 25.31 -17.61
N ALA A 17 -39.09 24.64 -18.76
CA ALA A 17 -39.26 25.28 -20.07
C ALA A 17 -40.71 25.60 -20.48
N PRO A 18 -41.77 24.88 -20.11
CA PRO A 18 -43.11 25.17 -20.62
C PRO A 18 -43.59 26.59 -20.26
N LEU A 19 -44.24 27.27 -21.20
CA LEU A 19 -44.76 28.63 -20.99
C LEU A 19 -45.68 28.74 -19.75
N PRO A 20 -46.63 27.81 -19.50
CA PRO A 20 -47.49 27.89 -18.33
C PRO A 20 -46.74 27.83 -16.99
N THR A 21 -45.57 27.19 -16.96
CA THR A 21 -44.71 27.08 -15.76
C THR A 21 -44.05 28.43 -15.45
N ILE A 22 -43.69 29.19 -16.47
CA ILE A 22 -43.03 30.49 -16.33
C ILE A 22 -44.04 31.63 -16.17
N MET A 23 -45.12 31.59 -16.94
CA MET A 23 -46.16 32.60 -16.95
C MET A 23 -47.49 31.96 -17.34
N SER A 24 -48.41 31.91 -16.38
CA SER A 24 -49.77 31.42 -16.61
C SER A 24 -50.56 32.36 -17.53
N LEU A 25 -51.62 31.83 -18.15
CA LEU A 25 -52.54 32.63 -18.97
C LEU A 25 -53.10 33.84 -18.20
N GLN A 26 -53.37 33.69 -16.89
CA GLN A 26 -53.87 34.79 -16.06
C GLN A 26 -52.83 35.92 -15.99
N GLN A 27 -51.58 35.59 -15.63
CA GLN A 27 -50.48 36.56 -15.57
C GLN A 27 -50.23 37.21 -16.93
N PHE A 28 -50.33 36.44 -18.01
CA PHE A 28 -50.23 36.97 -19.37
C PHE A 28 -51.35 37.98 -19.67
N THR A 29 -52.59 37.68 -19.29
CA THR A 29 -53.71 38.62 -19.50
C THR A 29 -53.59 39.90 -18.67
N GLU A 30 -52.87 39.85 -17.54
CA GLU A 30 -52.65 41.04 -16.70
C GLU A 30 -51.76 42.09 -17.36
N LEU A 31 -50.90 41.68 -18.30
CA LEU A 31 -50.04 42.57 -19.10
C LEU A 31 -50.85 43.51 -20.02
N PHE A 32 -52.11 43.17 -20.30
CA PHE A 32 -52.98 43.98 -21.14
C PHE A 32 -53.88 44.92 -20.32
N PRO A 33 -54.26 46.09 -20.85
CA PRO A 33 -55.22 46.99 -20.21
C PRO A 33 -56.54 46.29 -19.90
N LYS A 34 -57.17 46.58 -18.74
CA LYS A 34 -58.38 45.91 -18.24
C LYS A 34 -59.51 45.77 -19.27
N ARG A 35 -59.67 46.78 -20.15
CA ARG A 35 -60.69 46.80 -21.21
C ARG A 35 -60.49 45.75 -22.31
N LEU A 36 -59.26 45.29 -22.51
CA LEU A 36 -58.90 44.36 -23.58
C LEU A 36 -58.66 42.93 -23.05
N ARG A 37 -58.61 42.69 -21.74
CA ARG A 37 -58.29 41.38 -21.16
C ARG A 37 -59.25 40.26 -21.54
N SER A 38 -60.51 40.60 -21.84
CA SER A 38 -61.53 39.65 -22.32
C SER A 38 -61.48 39.40 -23.83
N HIS A 39 -60.56 40.05 -24.56
CA HIS A 39 -60.48 39.94 -26.02
C HIS A 39 -59.99 38.54 -26.43
N PRO A 40 -60.67 37.85 -27.38
CA PRO A 40 -60.33 36.48 -27.77
C PRO A 40 -58.91 36.34 -28.34
N HIS A 41 -58.39 37.37 -29.01
CA HIS A 41 -57.04 37.34 -29.58
C HIS A 41 -55.93 37.20 -28.53
N ILE A 42 -56.14 37.62 -27.28
CA ILE A 42 -55.11 37.44 -26.23
C ILE A 42 -54.92 35.95 -25.93
N ARG A 43 -56.00 35.17 -25.96
CA ARG A 43 -55.92 33.72 -25.78
C ARG A 43 -55.31 33.03 -26.99
N ALA A 44 -55.59 33.53 -28.20
CA ALA A 44 -54.96 33.04 -29.43
C ALA A 44 -53.44 33.28 -29.41
N LEU A 45 -53.01 34.50 -29.08
CA LEU A 45 -51.60 34.86 -28.95
C LEU A 45 -50.87 34.02 -27.90
N TYR A 46 -51.50 33.77 -26.75
CA TYR A 46 -50.91 32.89 -25.73
C TYR A 46 -50.72 31.45 -26.24
N ARG A 47 -51.65 30.94 -27.05
CA ARG A 47 -51.53 29.62 -27.68
C ARG A 47 -50.42 29.60 -28.74
N GLU A 48 -50.32 30.63 -29.56
CA GLU A 48 -49.23 30.76 -30.54
C GLU A 48 -47.86 30.82 -29.85
N LEU A 49 -47.73 31.57 -28.76
CA LEU A 49 -46.51 31.62 -27.96
C LEU A 49 -46.17 30.27 -27.32
N GLN A 50 -47.19 29.52 -26.90
CA GLN A 50 -47.00 28.17 -26.39
C GLN A 50 -46.48 27.24 -27.48
N GLU A 51 -47.06 27.28 -28.68
CA GLU A 51 -46.64 26.46 -29.83
C GLU A 51 -45.21 26.80 -30.27
N LEU A 52 -44.87 28.08 -30.39
CA LEU A 52 -43.50 28.51 -30.71
C LEU A 52 -42.48 27.96 -29.72
N ARG A 53 -42.85 27.96 -28.44
CA ARG A 53 -41.97 27.49 -27.37
C ARG A 53 -41.87 25.97 -27.33
N GLU A 54 -42.96 25.25 -27.62
CA GLU A 54 -42.94 23.80 -27.79
C GLU A 54 -42.00 23.39 -28.94
N ASN A 55 -42.03 24.12 -30.06
CA ASN A 55 -41.09 23.90 -31.16
C ASN A 55 -39.62 24.16 -30.75
N ASP A 56 -39.35 25.22 -29.98
CA ASP A 56 -38.01 25.47 -29.44
C ASP A 56 -37.57 24.37 -28.47
N MET A 57 -38.48 23.86 -27.64
CA MET A 57 -38.21 22.73 -26.75
C MET A 57 -37.87 21.46 -27.52
N ASP A 58 -38.55 21.17 -28.63
CA ASP A 58 -38.24 20.03 -29.49
C ASP A 58 -36.84 20.15 -30.11
N LEU A 59 -36.44 21.37 -30.53
CA LEU A 59 -35.08 21.63 -31.01
C LEU A 59 -34.03 21.40 -29.91
N VAL A 60 -34.28 21.88 -28.68
CA VAL A 60 -33.40 21.66 -27.53
C VAL A 60 -33.31 20.16 -27.22
N ASN A 61 -34.42 19.43 -27.26
CA ASN A 61 -34.44 18.00 -27.02
C ASN A 61 -33.60 17.24 -28.05
N GLY A 62 -33.75 17.58 -29.34
CA GLY A 62 -32.91 17.02 -30.41
C GLY A 62 -31.42 17.38 -30.28
N ASN A 63 -31.09 18.52 -29.65
CA ASN A 63 -29.71 18.89 -29.35
C ASN A 63 -29.16 18.13 -28.14
N ILE A 64 -29.97 17.88 -27.12
CA ILE A 64 -29.60 17.02 -25.98
C ILE A 64 -29.20 15.62 -26.48
N ASP A 65 -29.97 15.03 -27.40
CA ASP A 65 -29.63 13.73 -27.99
C ASP A 65 -28.28 13.74 -28.73
N LYS A 66 -27.97 14.84 -29.42
CA LYS A 66 -26.67 15.01 -30.08
C LYS A 66 -25.55 15.17 -29.07
N GLU A 67 -25.77 15.96 -28.03
CA GLU A 67 -24.80 16.22 -26.96
C GLU A 67 -24.45 14.93 -26.23
N VAL A 68 -25.45 14.12 -25.87
CA VAL A 68 -25.23 12.81 -25.22
C VAL A 68 -24.35 11.90 -26.07
N ARG A 69 -24.61 11.82 -27.39
CA ARG A 69 -23.77 11.01 -28.31
C ARG A 69 -22.35 11.56 -28.43
N GLN A 70 -22.20 12.89 -28.43
CA GLN A 70 -20.88 13.53 -28.47
C GLN A 70 -20.13 13.28 -27.16
N GLY A 71 -20.78 13.42 -26.00
CA GLY A 71 -20.22 13.12 -24.69
C GLY A 71 -19.77 11.67 -24.56
N GLU A 72 -20.56 10.72 -25.05
CA GLU A 72 -20.15 9.31 -25.12
C GLU A 72 -18.93 9.08 -26.01
N THR A 73 -18.88 9.75 -27.17
CA THR A 73 -17.77 9.66 -28.11
C THR A 73 -16.49 10.26 -27.50
N GLN A 74 -16.58 11.43 -26.89
CA GLN A 74 -15.47 12.10 -26.21
C GLN A 74 -14.97 11.27 -25.03
N LYS A 75 -15.88 10.67 -24.23
CA LYS A 75 -15.51 9.77 -23.13
C LYS A 75 -14.80 8.52 -23.64
N ALA A 76 -15.24 7.96 -24.78
CA ALA A 76 -14.58 6.83 -25.41
C ALA A 76 -13.21 7.20 -25.99
N GLU A 77 -13.09 8.38 -26.60
CA GLU A 77 -11.82 8.91 -27.11
C GLU A 77 -10.83 9.21 -25.99
N LEU A 78 -11.29 9.81 -24.89
CA LEU A 78 -10.50 10.04 -23.69
C LEU A 78 -9.96 8.71 -23.16
N ARG A 79 -10.81 7.70 -22.98
CA ARG A 79 -10.38 6.35 -22.58
C ARG A 79 -9.32 5.78 -23.53
N LYS A 80 -9.52 5.90 -24.85
CA LYS A 80 -8.55 5.43 -25.85
C LYS A 80 -7.22 6.20 -25.77
N SER A 81 -7.27 7.52 -25.60
CA SER A 81 -6.09 8.38 -25.49
C SER A 81 -5.28 8.09 -24.22
N VAL A 82 -5.96 7.81 -23.10
CA VAL A 82 -5.34 7.37 -21.83
C VAL A 82 -4.63 6.03 -22.05
N THR A 83 -5.29 5.07 -22.68
CA THR A 83 -4.66 3.76 -22.96
C THR A 83 -3.50 3.84 -23.97
N LYS A 84 -3.55 4.76 -24.93
CA LYS A 84 -2.56 4.87 -26.02
C LYS A 84 -1.33 5.69 -25.66
N THR A 85 -1.51 6.75 -24.87
CA THR A 85 -0.42 7.67 -24.51
C THR A 85 0.54 7.04 -23.48
N GLY A 86 0.17 5.92 -22.86
CA GLY A 86 1.07 5.22 -21.92
C GLY A 86 1.44 6.05 -20.69
N VAL A 87 0.78 7.20 -20.49
CA VAL A 87 0.64 7.80 -19.18
C VAL A 87 -0.35 6.90 -18.46
N ASP A 88 0.21 5.90 -17.79
CA ASP A 88 -0.43 5.16 -16.72
C ASP A 88 -0.80 6.21 -15.67
N GLY A 89 -1.94 6.87 -15.89
CA GLY A 89 -2.50 7.84 -14.96
C GLY A 89 -3.17 7.13 -13.79
N LEU A 90 -3.32 5.80 -13.86
CA LEU A 90 -3.66 4.93 -12.76
C LEU A 90 -3.09 3.53 -13.01
N SER A 91 -1.86 3.31 -12.55
CA SER A 91 -1.33 1.96 -12.39
C SER A 91 -2.26 1.13 -11.49
N SER A 92 -2.17 -0.20 -11.52
CA SER A 92 -2.83 -1.04 -10.50
C SER A 92 -2.38 -0.64 -9.08
N SER A 93 -1.19 -0.03 -8.96
CA SER A 93 -0.70 0.63 -7.76
C SER A 93 -1.52 1.88 -7.40
N ASP A 94 -1.76 2.79 -8.35
CA ASP A 94 -2.49 4.04 -8.11
C ASP A 94 -3.99 3.79 -7.85
N GLN A 95 -4.57 2.77 -8.50
CA GLN A 95 -5.94 2.33 -8.20
C GLN A 95 -6.06 1.78 -6.77
N ARG A 96 -4.99 1.15 -6.27
CA ARG A 96 -4.90 0.65 -4.89
C ARG A 96 -4.62 1.78 -3.90
N GLU A 97 -3.83 2.78 -4.29
CA GLU A 97 -3.59 4.00 -3.52
C GLU A 97 -4.88 4.83 -3.39
N MET A 98 -5.63 5.02 -4.47
CA MET A 98 -6.94 5.67 -4.42
C MET A 98 -7.98 4.88 -3.59
N ASP A 99 -7.98 3.55 -3.66
CA ASP A 99 -8.85 2.74 -2.79
C ASP A 99 -8.44 2.84 -1.30
N MET A 100 -7.14 2.94 -1.05
CA MET A 100 -6.59 3.20 0.28
C MET A 100 -6.96 4.60 0.78
N ASP A 101 -6.90 5.62 -0.07
CA ASP A 101 -7.31 7.00 0.24
C ASP A 101 -8.83 7.12 0.43
N VAL A 102 -9.63 6.36 -0.31
CA VAL A 102 -11.09 6.30 -0.10
C VAL A 102 -11.43 5.60 1.22
N GLN A 103 -10.66 4.59 1.64
CA GLN A 103 -10.82 3.97 2.97
C GLN A 103 -10.31 4.88 4.10
N LEU A 104 -9.22 5.61 3.89
CA LEU A 104 -8.57 6.43 4.91
C LEU A 104 -9.21 7.83 5.08
N PHE A 105 -9.68 8.42 3.98
CA PHE A 105 -10.25 9.77 3.93
C PHE A 105 -11.66 9.85 3.32
N GLY A 106 -12.07 8.84 2.54
CA GLY A 106 -13.34 8.81 1.80
C GLY A 106 -14.51 8.17 2.54
N GLN A 107 -14.38 7.79 3.80
CA GLN A 107 -15.50 7.25 4.59
C GLN A 107 -16.42 8.38 5.09
N THR A 108 -17.09 9.05 4.15
CA THR A 108 -18.27 9.88 4.44
C THR A 108 -19.50 8.99 4.57
N SER A 109 -19.49 8.02 5.48
CA SER A 109 -20.68 7.31 6.04
C SER A 109 -20.30 6.02 6.78
N SER A 110 -19.55 6.12 7.87
CA SER A 110 -19.93 5.34 9.06
C SER A 110 -20.70 6.29 9.95
N SER A 111 -21.98 5.99 10.18
CA SER A 111 -22.94 6.80 10.93
C SER A 111 -22.71 6.77 12.45
N ASP A 112 -21.47 6.68 12.90
CA ASP A 112 -21.13 6.71 14.31
C ASP A 112 -20.70 8.14 14.68
N TYR A 113 -21.69 9.00 14.83
CA TYR A 113 -21.46 10.31 15.46
C TYR A 113 -20.99 10.06 16.90
N HIS A 114 -19.75 10.42 17.21
CA HIS A 114 -19.29 10.43 18.58
C HIS A 114 -20.12 11.43 19.41
N SER A 115 -20.65 10.99 20.55
CA SER A 115 -21.03 11.93 21.60
C SER A 115 -19.76 12.60 22.17
N PRO A 116 -19.84 13.78 22.80
CA PRO A 116 -18.66 14.43 23.38
C PRO A 116 -17.86 13.54 24.33
N SER A 117 -18.54 12.66 25.08
CA SER A 117 -17.88 11.69 25.96
C SER A 117 -17.16 10.59 25.16
N SER A 118 -17.80 10.02 24.14
CA SER A 118 -17.19 9.00 23.29
C SER A 118 -15.99 9.54 22.50
N LEU A 119 -16.05 10.82 22.10
CA LEU A 119 -14.93 11.47 21.43
C LEU A 119 -13.73 11.65 22.37
N LEU A 120 -13.97 12.09 23.61
CA LEU A 120 -12.90 12.25 24.61
C LEU A 120 -12.25 10.90 24.95
N ASP A 121 -13.03 9.85 25.15
CA ASP A 121 -12.52 8.50 25.39
C ASP A 121 -11.68 7.99 24.20
N ALA A 122 -12.14 8.25 22.97
CA ALA A 122 -11.40 7.90 21.75
C ALA A 122 -10.10 8.68 21.63
N MET A 123 -10.10 9.97 21.97
CA MET A 123 -8.89 10.81 21.96
C MET A 123 -7.90 10.38 23.04
N GLU A 124 -8.34 10.07 24.26
CA GLU A 124 -7.48 9.61 25.34
C GLU A 124 -6.84 8.24 25.01
N LYS A 125 -7.62 7.36 24.38
CA LYS A 125 -7.09 6.10 23.85
C LYS A 125 -6.07 6.32 22.74
N ALA A 126 -6.35 7.23 21.80
CA ALA A 126 -5.41 7.54 20.71
C ALA A 126 -4.10 8.12 21.25
N ILE A 127 -4.16 8.99 22.27
CA ILE A 127 -2.96 9.50 22.95
C ILE A 127 -2.16 8.35 23.57
N SER A 128 -2.84 7.48 24.33
CA SER A 128 -2.20 6.31 24.96
C SER A 128 -1.56 5.36 23.93
N ASP A 129 -2.23 5.14 22.79
CA ASP A 129 -1.72 4.31 21.71
C ASP A 129 -0.49 4.92 21.03
N ILE A 130 -0.46 6.24 20.85
CA ILE A 130 0.69 6.97 20.29
C ILE A 130 1.88 6.93 21.26
N ASP A 131 1.66 7.21 22.55
CA ASP A 131 2.73 7.15 23.56
C ASP A 131 3.35 5.76 23.67
N ARG A 132 2.52 4.71 23.54
CA ARG A 132 3.00 3.33 23.45
C ARG A 132 3.85 3.10 22.21
N GLN A 133 3.42 3.56 21.05
CA GLN A 133 4.18 3.42 19.80
C GLN A 133 5.51 4.18 19.84
N VAL A 134 5.54 5.38 20.44
CA VAL A 134 6.77 6.14 20.64
C VAL A 134 7.74 5.37 21.53
N SER A 135 7.26 4.82 22.66
CA SER A 135 8.10 4.03 23.57
C SER A 135 8.65 2.77 22.89
N GLU A 136 7.83 2.06 22.13
CA GLU A 136 8.24 0.87 21.36
C GLU A 136 9.30 1.23 20.30
N THR A 137 9.11 2.34 19.59
CA THR A 137 10.07 2.82 18.58
C THR A 137 11.40 3.23 19.21
N ASP A 138 11.38 3.88 20.37
CA ASP A 138 12.59 4.26 21.09
C ASP A 138 13.35 3.03 21.61
N GLU A 139 12.64 2.02 22.12
CA GLU A 139 13.23 0.73 22.50
C GLU A 139 13.90 0.04 21.31
N GLU A 140 13.24 -0.01 20.15
CA GLU A 140 13.82 -0.56 18.93
C GLU A 140 15.06 0.23 18.47
N ALA A 141 15.01 1.57 18.50
CA ALA A 141 16.13 2.42 18.14
C ALA A 141 17.34 2.19 19.06
N THR A 142 17.13 2.09 20.38
CA THR A 142 18.20 1.79 21.34
C THR A 142 18.75 0.38 21.16
N ALA A 143 17.91 -0.60 20.82
CA ALA A 143 18.34 -1.96 20.51
C ALA A 143 19.23 -1.99 19.25
N ILE A 144 18.84 -1.29 18.18
CA ILE A 144 19.61 -1.17 16.95
C ILE A 144 20.94 -0.46 17.21
N LEU A 145 20.95 0.64 17.96
CA LEU A 145 22.19 1.33 18.33
C LEU A 145 23.13 0.44 19.16
N THR A 146 22.58 -0.37 20.07
CA THR A 146 23.37 -1.33 20.85
C THR A 146 23.97 -2.40 19.96
N MET A 147 23.19 -2.96 19.02
CA MET A 147 23.69 -3.92 18.04
C MET A 147 24.80 -3.30 17.18
N LEU A 148 24.60 -2.08 16.67
CA LEU A 148 25.60 -1.38 15.87
C LEU A 148 26.89 -1.17 16.66
N ASN A 149 26.80 -0.68 17.90
CA ASN A 149 27.96 -0.48 18.76
C ASN A 149 28.69 -1.81 19.06
N ASN A 150 27.95 -2.90 19.26
CA ASN A 150 28.55 -4.22 19.42
C ASN A 150 29.28 -4.67 18.15
N THR A 151 28.65 -4.55 16.98
CA THR A 151 29.28 -4.90 15.69
C THR A 151 30.51 -4.05 15.41
N VAL A 152 30.46 -2.73 15.69
CA VAL A 152 31.61 -1.84 15.57
C VAL A 152 32.70 -2.20 16.58
N GLY A 153 32.31 -2.62 17.80
CA GLY A 153 33.23 -3.15 18.81
C GLY A 153 33.94 -4.42 18.34
N GLU A 154 33.20 -5.39 17.81
CA GLU A 154 33.76 -6.62 17.23
C GLU A 154 34.69 -6.34 16.05
N MET A 155 34.29 -5.45 15.13
CA MET A 155 35.15 -5.02 14.02
C MET A 155 36.38 -4.23 14.48
N SER A 156 36.26 -3.46 15.56
CA SER A 156 37.38 -2.74 16.16
C SER A 156 38.34 -3.68 16.87
N ASP A 157 37.85 -4.74 17.51
CA ASP A 157 38.67 -5.79 18.13
C ASP A 157 39.45 -6.59 17.07
N LEU A 158 38.84 -6.85 15.91
CA LEU A 158 39.53 -7.43 14.75
C LEU A 158 40.65 -6.53 14.22
N ARG A 159 40.45 -5.21 14.24
CA ARG A 159 41.39 -4.24 13.68
C ARG A 159 42.48 -3.79 14.66
N TYR A 160 42.19 -3.72 15.95
CA TYR A 160 43.04 -3.05 16.94
C TYR A 160 43.26 -3.83 18.25
N GLY A 161 42.49 -4.90 18.51
CA GLY A 161 42.43 -5.53 19.83
C GLY A 161 43.10 -6.90 19.90
N LYS A 162 42.38 -7.96 19.52
CA LYS A 162 42.73 -9.35 19.89
C LYS A 162 43.48 -10.16 18.80
N MET A 163 43.45 -9.68 17.56
CA MET A 163 44.14 -10.28 16.40
C MET A 163 45.55 -9.69 16.18
N GLN A 164 45.85 -8.51 16.72
CA GLN A 164 47.22 -8.12 17.01
C GLN A 164 47.54 -8.67 18.39
N GLY A 165 48.30 -9.76 18.45
CA GLY A 165 48.82 -10.28 19.72
C GLY A 165 49.64 -9.22 20.48
N PRO A 166 50.05 -9.52 21.72
CA PRO A 166 50.79 -8.57 22.56
C PRO A 166 51.96 -7.95 21.78
N ALA A 167 52.19 -6.66 21.97
CA ALA A 167 53.15 -5.86 21.21
C ALA A 167 54.48 -6.60 20.98
N GLY A 168 54.67 -7.11 19.75
CA GLY A 168 55.86 -7.86 19.35
C GLY A 168 55.61 -9.21 18.66
N THR A 169 54.40 -9.79 18.72
CA THR A 169 54.09 -11.01 17.95
C THR A 169 53.68 -10.65 16.53
N SER A 170 54.42 -11.14 15.53
CA SER A 170 54.05 -10.97 14.11
C SER A 170 52.74 -11.73 13.83
N GLY A 171 51.96 -11.29 12.84
CA GLY A 171 50.76 -12.02 12.40
C GLY A 171 51.08 -13.48 12.03
N GLU A 172 52.30 -13.77 11.62
CA GLU A 172 52.79 -15.13 11.36
C GLU A 172 52.91 -15.98 12.63
N ASP A 173 53.28 -15.40 13.78
CA ASP A 173 53.42 -16.14 15.05
C ASP A 173 52.06 -16.63 15.57
N MET A 174 51.01 -15.82 15.39
CA MET A 174 49.64 -16.21 15.73
C MET A 174 49.09 -17.29 14.81
N VAL A 175 49.39 -17.21 13.51
CA VAL A 175 49.02 -18.25 12.54
C VAL A 175 49.74 -19.56 12.87
N ASN A 176 51.03 -19.51 13.18
CA ASN A 176 51.81 -20.67 13.58
C ASN A 176 51.32 -21.28 14.90
N GLU A 177 50.92 -20.47 15.88
CA GLU A 177 50.35 -20.97 17.14
C GLU A 177 48.97 -21.61 16.93
N ALA A 178 48.14 -21.04 16.07
CA ALA A 178 46.86 -21.64 15.68
C ALA A 178 47.05 -22.98 14.95
N ILE A 179 48.02 -23.07 14.03
CA ILE A 179 48.39 -24.32 13.35
C ILE A 179 48.90 -25.36 14.35
N ARG A 180 49.76 -24.97 15.29
CA ARG A 180 50.24 -25.86 16.36
C ARG A 180 49.10 -26.34 17.27
N GLY A 181 48.18 -25.46 17.62
CA GLY A 181 46.99 -25.80 18.41
C GLY A 181 46.08 -26.79 17.70
N LEU A 182 45.84 -26.59 16.40
CA LEU A 182 45.09 -27.51 15.55
C LEU A 182 45.80 -28.86 15.39
N GLY A 183 47.12 -28.87 15.24
CA GLY A 183 47.93 -30.10 15.22
C GLY A 183 47.86 -30.86 16.54
N HIS A 184 47.88 -30.19 17.69
CA HIS A 184 47.68 -30.84 18.99
C HIS A 184 46.26 -31.41 19.15
N LEU A 185 45.25 -30.73 18.61
CA LEU A 185 43.86 -31.22 18.62
C LEU A 185 43.70 -32.44 17.71
N GLU A 186 44.31 -32.39 16.52
CA GLU A 186 44.38 -33.50 15.57
C GLU A 186 45.07 -34.71 16.19
N ASP A 187 46.23 -34.51 16.81
CA ASP A 187 46.96 -35.54 17.54
C ASP A 187 46.16 -36.09 18.73
N ALA A 188 45.44 -35.24 19.46
CA ALA A 188 44.58 -35.69 20.55
C ALA A 188 43.43 -36.56 20.01
N CYS A 189 42.78 -36.16 18.92
CA CYS A 189 41.73 -36.93 18.25
C CYS A 189 42.26 -38.27 17.71
N TYR A 190 43.44 -38.29 17.10
CA TYR A 190 44.07 -39.53 16.62
C TYR A 190 44.58 -40.41 17.77
N ARG A 191 45.07 -39.85 18.88
CA ARG A 191 45.41 -40.63 20.09
C ARG A 191 44.18 -41.21 20.75
N THR A 192 43.07 -40.48 20.84
CA THR A 192 41.80 -41.02 21.36
C THR A 192 41.23 -42.12 20.45
N ASN A 193 41.54 -42.10 19.15
CA ASN A 193 41.18 -43.16 18.21
C ASN A 193 42.13 -44.37 18.23
N ASN A 194 43.31 -44.27 18.86
CA ASN A 194 44.33 -45.32 18.87
C ASN A 194 44.73 -45.82 20.28
N LEU A 195 44.02 -45.43 21.34
CA LEU A 195 44.17 -46.16 22.60
C LEU A 195 43.39 -47.49 22.50
N PRO A 196 44.04 -48.64 22.77
CA PRO A 196 43.29 -49.88 22.94
C PRO A 196 42.33 -49.68 24.12
N ALA A 197 41.10 -50.16 23.96
CA ALA A 197 40.09 -50.19 25.00
C ALA A 197 40.75 -50.61 26.33
N CYS A 198 40.80 -49.71 27.29
CA CYS A 198 41.19 -50.06 28.64
C CYS A 198 40.04 -50.89 29.22
N SER A 199 40.18 -52.22 29.17
CA SER A 199 39.19 -53.23 29.57
C SER A 199 38.91 -53.27 31.09
N SER A 200 38.94 -52.14 31.81
CA SER A 200 38.86 -52.12 33.27
C SER A 200 37.80 -51.18 33.87
N CYS A 201 36.92 -50.56 33.09
CA CYS A 201 35.79 -49.81 33.67
C CYS A 201 34.46 -50.38 33.18
N ILE A 202 34.14 -51.59 33.65
CA ILE A 202 32.77 -52.09 33.69
C ILE A 202 32.07 -51.36 34.82
N GLY A 203 31.12 -50.48 34.50
CA GLY A 203 30.25 -49.89 35.51
C GLY A 203 29.45 -48.67 35.05
N GLN A 204 28.20 -48.94 34.63
CA GLN A 204 27.06 -48.02 34.55
C GLN A 204 27.17 -46.72 33.71
N MET A 205 26.42 -46.67 32.60
CA MET A 205 25.30 -45.71 32.34
C MET A 205 24.83 -45.81 30.86
N PRO A 206 23.63 -45.30 30.50
CA PRO A 206 22.75 -45.89 29.51
C PRO A 206 22.93 -45.33 28.10
N GLN A 207 22.33 -46.06 27.17
CA GLN A 207 22.25 -45.82 25.75
C GLN A 207 21.65 -44.43 25.42
N SER A 208 22.39 -43.60 24.68
CA SER A 208 21.76 -42.59 23.82
C SER A 208 22.54 -42.42 22.51
N ASN A 209 21.81 -42.58 21.42
CA ASN A 209 22.23 -42.70 20.02
C ASN A 209 22.74 -41.36 19.42
N THR A 210 23.84 -40.81 19.92
CA THR A 210 24.36 -39.51 19.43
C THR A 210 25.64 -39.61 18.60
N ALA A 211 26.37 -40.73 18.66
CA ALA A 211 27.65 -40.90 17.96
C ALA A 211 27.50 -41.12 16.44
N ALA A 212 26.39 -41.69 15.97
CA ALA A 212 26.20 -42.01 14.54
C ALA A 212 25.86 -40.79 13.66
N ARG A 213 25.41 -39.66 14.24
CA ARG A 213 25.06 -38.44 13.46
C ARG A 213 26.24 -37.52 13.19
N VAL A 214 27.25 -37.51 14.06
CA VAL A 214 28.43 -36.63 13.90
C VAL A 214 29.35 -37.13 12.78
N HIS A 215 29.47 -38.46 12.62
CA HIS A 215 30.33 -39.07 11.59
C HIS A 215 29.82 -38.81 10.15
N THR A 216 28.51 -38.64 9.96
CA THR A 216 27.92 -38.37 8.64
C THR A 216 28.04 -36.90 8.24
N LEU A 217 27.97 -35.97 9.21
CA LEU A 217 28.03 -34.53 8.95
C LEU A 217 29.45 -34.02 8.62
N CYS A 218 30.49 -34.65 9.16
CA CYS A 218 31.88 -34.22 8.87
C CYS A 218 32.34 -34.63 7.45
N LYS A 219 31.86 -35.77 6.92
CA LYS A 219 32.20 -36.22 5.55
C LYS A 219 31.49 -35.43 4.44
N THR A 220 30.31 -34.86 4.71
CA THR A 220 29.55 -34.13 3.68
C THR A 220 30.08 -32.72 3.44
N ASN A 221 30.58 -32.03 4.46
CA ASN A 221 31.10 -30.66 4.31
C ASN A 221 32.46 -30.60 3.58
N VAL A 222 33.34 -31.58 3.77
CA VAL A 222 34.65 -31.61 3.09
C VAL A 222 34.50 -31.90 1.59
N LEU A 223 33.49 -32.66 1.17
CA LEU A 223 33.22 -32.96 -0.24
C LEU A 223 32.51 -31.82 -1.01
N GLN A 224 31.83 -30.90 -0.31
CA GLN A 224 31.19 -29.74 -0.93
C GLN A 224 32.15 -28.56 -1.11
N LEU A 225 33.07 -28.34 -0.18
CA LEU A 225 34.08 -27.28 -0.30
C LEU A 225 35.14 -27.56 -1.39
N GLY A 226 35.40 -28.84 -1.74
CA GLY A 226 36.33 -29.20 -2.81
C GLY A 226 35.79 -29.07 -4.25
N LYS A 227 34.47 -28.90 -4.45
CA LYS A 227 33.87 -28.78 -5.79
C LYS A 227 33.64 -27.34 -6.25
N ALA A 228 33.61 -26.37 -5.33
CA ALA A 228 33.43 -24.97 -5.68
C ALA A 228 34.70 -24.32 -6.28
N SER A 229 35.88 -24.89 -6.03
CA SER A 229 37.17 -24.32 -6.47
C SER A 229 37.61 -24.76 -7.88
N ALA A 230 36.86 -25.63 -8.56
CA ALA A 230 37.25 -26.21 -9.86
C ALA A 230 36.37 -25.74 -11.04
N SER A 231 35.62 -24.65 -10.88
CA SER A 231 34.73 -24.12 -11.93
C SER A 231 34.98 -22.64 -12.27
N LEU A 232 36.12 -22.09 -11.86
CA LEU A 232 36.59 -20.74 -12.20
C LEU A 232 38.08 -20.80 -12.54
N ASP A 233 38.40 -21.49 -13.64
CA ASP A 233 39.55 -21.25 -14.53
C ASP A 233 39.21 -21.82 -15.91
#